data_AF-A0A6P6M2A7-F1
#
_entry.id   AF-A0A6P6M2A7-F1
#
_cell.length_a   1.000
_cell.length_b   1.000
_cell.length_c   1.000
_cell.angle_alpha   90.00
_cell.angle_beta   90.00
_cell.angle_gamma   90.00
#
_symmetry.space_group_name_H-M   'P 1'
#
loop_
_entity.id
_entity.type
_entity.pdbx_description
1 polymer ?
#
loop_
_entity_poly.entity_id
_entity_poly.type
_entity_poly.pdbx_seq_one_letter_code
_entity_poly.pdbx_strand_id
1 'polypeptide(L)'
;MLSADHMTLLIDIKTQFAKSLDESVEALESQADLLREALNALEDDFDDTPRDPEKFISNPLAAFQLVRKLSQARELIEGRPAKDTLESLRSAAQTLPRAEDVDGVVTALVRLQEMYRLDPRNISLFSEMNHNVTLDPDETFHIAMISSLNQRLQYAVLWMEETLRKLNEGEEAGVTKEEVIYQLASLSHQLSSGQEATERNLLRPELYSSIKESIETHIAQLSTDESYEALCTGSKLMMTPQRERKLVCRYRTGRGNPLRMFKEEVEWDEPMILRYHDFLSEGEIDTIKTLARPKLSRAQVIDPVSGRTVSAASRVSQSAWLSEQEDPVISQLNQRIAGVSGLELDTAEELQIANYGIGGQYEPHYDSKLRNDSDFQLRGGRIATVLIYMSDVDIGGATVFPDVGAALQPKRGTAVLWFNLLRNGQEDARTLHAACPVFVGSKWVANKWIRAHGQEFRRRCSTAESD
;
A
#
# COMPACT_ATOMS: atom_id res chain seq x y z
N MET A 1 -9.51 28.06 73.15
CA MET A 1 -8.73 29.08 72.41
C MET A 1 -7.49 28.39 71.88
N LEU A 2 -7.26 28.43 70.57
CA LEU A 2 -5.97 28.01 69.98
C LEU A 2 -4.89 28.94 70.55
N SER A 3 -3.76 28.40 71.01
CA SER A 3 -2.64 29.24 71.46
C SER A 3 -2.06 30.02 70.28
N ALA A 4 -1.41 31.15 70.55
CA ALA A 4 -0.77 31.96 69.52
C ALA A 4 0.18 31.12 68.64
N ASP A 5 0.98 30.24 69.25
CA ASP A 5 1.88 29.31 68.53
C ASP A 5 1.13 28.35 67.60
N HIS A 6 -0.05 27.87 68.00
CA HIS A 6 -0.88 26.99 67.16
C HIS A 6 -1.47 27.75 65.97
N MET A 7 -1.75 29.06 66.12
CA MET A 7 -2.21 29.92 65.03
C MET A 7 -1.08 30.25 64.05
N THR A 8 0.17 30.39 64.51
CA THR A 8 1.33 30.55 63.63
C THR A 8 1.58 29.29 62.79
N LEU A 9 1.46 28.10 63.40
CA LEU A 9 1.56 26.83 62.67
C LEU A 9 0.48 26.70 61.58
N LEU A 10 -0.74 27.18 61.85
CA LEU A 10 -1.84 27.20 60.87
C LEU A 10 -1.56 28.15 59.69
N ILE A 11 -0.80 29.23 59.89
CA ILE A 11 -0.38 30.13 58.81
C ILE A 11 0.62 29.42 57.87
N ASP A 12 1.58 28.69 58.42
CA ASP A 12 2.52 27.90 57.62
C ASP A 12 1.81 26.77 56.86
N ILE A 13 0.88 26.05 57.51
CA ILE A 13 0.06 25.01 56.86
C ILE A 13 -0.79 25.62 55.74
N LYS A 14 -1.43 26.77 55.97
CA LYS A 14 -2.19 27.47 54.93
C LYS A 14 -1.31 27.81 53.73
N THR A 15 -0.10 28.30 53.97
CA THR A 15 0.82 28.73 52.91
C THR A 15 1.30 27.53 52.09
N GLN A 16 1.67 26.42 52.76
CA GLN A 16 2.04 25.18 52.08
C GLN A 16 0.87 24.57 51.29
N PHE A 17 -0.33 24.58 51.88
CA PHE A 17 -1.53 24.05 51.21
C PHE A 17 -1.93 24.91 50.00
N ALA A 18 -1.86 26.23 50.13
CA ALA A 18 -2.10 27.14 49.01
C ALA A 18 -1.11 26.90 47.86
N LYS A 19 0.18 26.71 48.18
CA LYS A 19 1.20 26.36 47.18
C LYS A 19 0.91 25.03 46.50
N SER A 20 0.54 24.00 47.27
CA SER A 20 0.23 22.68 46.71
C SER A 20 -1.06 22.69 45.87
N LEU A 21 -2.03 23.53 46.21
CA LEU A 21 -3.21 23.79 45.38
C LEU A 21 -2.82 24.48 44.06
N ASP A 22 -1.98 25.48 44.11
CA ASP A 22 -1.48 26.23 42.94
C ASP A 22 -0.75 25.30 41.96
N GLU A 23 0.21 24.51 42.47
CA GLU A 23 0.92 23.48 41.70
C GLU A 23 -0.05 22.45 41.08
N SER A 24 -1.15 22.13 41.77
CA SER A 24 -2.17 21.21 41.26
C SER A 24 -3.04 21.85 40.17
N VAL A 25 -3.35 23.14 40.28
CA VAL A 25 -4.10 23.91 39.28
C VAL A 25 -3.27 24.04 38.01
N GLU A 26 -2.00 24.46 38.12
CA GLU A 26 -1.08 24.56 36.97
C GLU A 26 -0.94 23.22 36.24
N ALA A 27 -0.83 22.12 36.98
CA ALA A 27 -0.77 20.78 36.38
C ALA A 27 -2.06 20.39 35.63
N LEU A 28 -3.24 20.77 36.14
CA LEU A 28 -4.52 20.52 35.48
C LEU A 28 -4.74 21.43 34.26
N GLU A 29 -4.34 22.69 34.33
CA GLU A 29 -4.40 23.63 33.20
C GLU A 29 -3.49 23.18 32.07
N SER A 30 -2.24 22.81 32.37
CA SER A 30 -1.33 22.22 31.39
C SER A 30 -1.92 20.96 30.75
N GLN A 31 -2.56 20.10 31.54
CA GLN A 31 -3.25 18.90 31.03
C GLN A 31 -4.43 19.26 30.11
N ALA A 32 -5.20 20.28 30.44
CA ALA A 32 -6.33 20.74 29.63
C ALA A 32 -5.88 21.36 28.30
N ASP A 33 -4.81 22.17 28.31
CA ASP A 33 -4.28 22.80 27.11
C ASP A 33 -3.76 21.78 26.11
N LEU A 34 -3.15 20.70 26.58
CA LEU A 34 -2.68 19.63 25.70
C LEU A 34 -3.81 18.75 25.15
N LEU A 35 -4.92 18.59 25.89
CA LEU A 35 -6.12 17.98 25.34
C LEU A 35 -6.79 18.87 24.29
N ARG A 36 -6.74 20.19 24.47
CA ARG A 36 -7.18 21.15 23.45
C ARG A 36 -6.29 21.07 22.21
N GLU A 37 -4.98 20.94 22.38
CA GLU A 37 -4.06 20.77 21.25
C GLU A 37 -4.35 19.47 20.48
N ALA A 38 -4.54 18.36 21.18
CA ALA A 38 -4.93 17.09 20.55
C ALA A 38 -6.29 17.17 19.86
N LEU A 39 -7.25 17.94 20.43
CA LEU A 39 -8.56 18.17 19.82
C LEU A 39 -8.45 19.04 18.56
N ASN A 40 -7.71 20.15 18.63
CA ASN A 40 -7.48 21.03 17.48
C ASN A 40 -6.80 20.28 16.33
N ALA A 41 -5.84 19.41 16.64
CA ALA A 41 -5.19 18.54 15.65
C ALA A 41 -6.17 17.60 14.92
N LEU A 42 -7.33 17.31 15.52
CA LEU A 42 -8.40 16.49 14.92
C LEU A 42 -9.50 17.34 14.24
N GLU A 43 -9.75 18.57 14.72
CA GLU A 43 -10.85 19.42 14.27
C GLU A 43 -10.49 20.33 13.07
N ASP A 44 -9.24 20.78 12.92
CA ASP A 44 -8.89 21.87 11.97
C ASP A 44 -9.09 21.54 10.46
N ASP A 45 -9.14 20.26 10.06
CA ASP A 45 -9.10 19.87 8.63
C ASP A 45 -10.28 19.01 8.14
N PHE A 46 -11.13 18.52 9.04
CA PHE A 46 -12.26 17.64 8.68
C PHE A 46 -13.61 18.33 8.89
N ASP A 47 -13.68 19.62 8.57
CA ASP A 47 -14.89 20.46 8.71
C ASP A 47 -16.10 19.89 7.95
N ASP A 48 -15.86 18.98 6.99
CA ASP A 48 -16.84 18.05 6.47
C ASP A 48 -16.27 16.62 6.56
N THR A 49 -16.96 15.71 7.27
CA THR A 49 -16.71 14.28 7.09
C THR A 49 -16.89 14.00 5.59
N PRO A 50 -15.86 13.52 4.85
CA PRO A 50 -15.98 13.37 3.42
C PRO A 50 -17.23 12.54 3.11
N ARG A 51 -18.09 13.03 2.20
CA ARG A 51 -19.30 12.28 1.79
C ARG A 51 -18.99 10.84 1.38
N ASP A 52 -17.75 10.58 0.97
CA ASP A 52 -17.20 9.27 0.68
C ASP A 52 -15.78 9.14 1.29
N PRO A 53 -15.63 8.49 2.46
CA PRO A 53 -14.33 8.29 3.10
C PRO A 53 -13.36 7.45 2.25
N GLU A 54 -13.85 6.48 1.46
CA GLU A 54 -12.99 5.63 0.62
C GLU A 54 -12.33 6.46 -0.50
N LYS A 55 -13.04 7.48 -0.99
CA LYS A 55 -12.52 8.42 -2.00
C LYS A 55 -11.60 9.50 -1.42
N PHE A 56 -11.73 9.85 -0.14
CA PHE A 56 -10.79 10.76 0.49
C PHE A 56 -9.43 10.08 0.70
N ILE A 57 -9.45 8.87 1.26
CA ILE A 57 -8.23 8.08 1.51
C ILE A 57 -7.64 7.47 0.24
N SER A 58 -8.27 7.63 -0.93
CA SER A 58 -7.68 7.19 -2.19
C SER A 58 -6.58 8.13 -2.70
N ASN A 59 -6.46 9.33 -2.11
CA ASN A 59 -5.36 10.25 -2.41
C ASN A 59 -4.16 9.97 -1.47
N PRO A 60 -2.95 9.75 -2.03
CA PRO A 60 -1.75 9.45 -1.25
C PRO A 60 -1.39 10.50 -0.19
N LEU A 61 -1.53 11.78 -0.51
CA LEU A 61 -1.20 12.89 0.38
C LEU A 61 -2.24 12.99 1.50
N ALA A 62 -3.53 12.92 1.16
CA ALA A 62 -4.61 12.97 2.14
C ALA A 62 -4.52 11.82 3.17
N ALA A 63 -4.17 10.61 2.70
CA ALA A 63 -3.95 9.46 3.57
C ALA A 63 -2.77 9.68 4.53
N PHE A 64 -1.66 10.26 4.04
CA PHE A 64 -0.52 10.61 4.88
C PHE A 64 -0.87 11.64 5.96
N GLN A 65 -1.53 12.74 5.59
CA GLN A 65 -1.92 13.78 6.52
C GLN A 65 -2.86 13.23 7.61
N LEU A 66 -3.86 12.44 7.23
CA LEU A 66 -4.78 11.79 8.16
C LEU A 66 -4.04 10.87 9.14
N VAL A 67 -3.21 9.95 8.63
CA VAL A 67 -2.50 8.98 9.47
C VAL A 67 -1.50 9.68 10.41
N ARG A 68 -0.77 10.69 9.92
CA ARG A 68 0.13 11.50 10.74
C ARG A 68 -0.61 12.21 11.86
N LYS A 69 -1.72 12.90 11.57
CA LYS A 69 -2.50 13.65 12.57
C LYS A 69 -3.08 12.72 13.64
N LEU A 70 -3.68 11.60 13.23
CA LEU A 70 -4.21 10.61 14.18
C LEU A 70 -3.11 9.99 15.05
N SER A 71 -1.91 9.74 14.48
CA SER A 71 -0.75 9.26 15.25
C SER A 71 -0.25 10.29 16.25
N GLN A 72 -0.18 11.57 15.86
CA GLN A 72 0.21 12.66 16.77
C GLN A 72 -0.79 12.81 17.92
N ALA A 73 -2.10 12.79 17.63
CA ALA A 73 -3.15 12.83 18.64
C ALA A 73 -3.03 11.64 19.63
N ARG A 74 -2.72 10.44 19.12
CA ARG A 74 -2.46 9.27 19.96
C ARG A 74 -1.29 9.48 20.90
N GLU A 75 -0.15 9.97 20.40
CA GLU A 75 1.05 10.20 21.20
C GLU A 75 0.80 11.21 22.34
N LEU A 76 0.09 12.30 22.04
CA LEU A 76 -0.31 13.31 23.03
C LEU A 76 -1.17 12.74 24.17
N ILE A 77 -2.00 11.72 23.86
CA ILE A 77 -2.87 11.02 24.82
C ILE A 77 -2.10 9.94 25.59
N GLU A 78 -1.31 9.10 24.91
CA GLU A 78 -0.64 7.93 25.50
C GLU A 78 0.60 8.29 26.34
N GLY A 79 1.29 9.38 26.01
CA GLY A 79 2.51 9.84 26.69
C GLY A 79 2.31 10.31 28.14
N ARG A 80 1.11 10.12 28.73
CA ARG A 80 0.75 10.67 30.04
C ARG A 80 0.47 9.62 31.12
N PRO A 81 0.78 9.94 32.40
CA PRO A 81 0.26 9.20 33.54
C PRO A 81 -1.26 9.42 33.61
N ALA A 82 -2.03 8.34 33.46
CA ALA A 82 -3.47 8.41 33.52
C ALA A 82 -3.95 8.57 34.98
N LYS A 83 -4.80 9.57 35.23
CA LYS A 83 -5.79 9.50 36.31
C LYS A 83 -7.02 8.74 35.77
N ASP A 84 -7.78 8.10 36.65
CA ASP A 84 -8.96 7.26 36.31
C ASP A 84 -9.92 7.90 35.30
N THR A 85 -10.00 9.24 35.27
CA THR A 85 -10.87 10.01 34.37
C THR A 85 -10.50 9.94 32.88
N LEU A 86 -9.30 9.48 32.51
CA LEU A 86 -8.84 9.39 31.11
C LEU A 86 -8.78 7.97 30.55
N GLU A 87 -9.17 6.94 31.31
CA GLU A 87 -9.07 5.55 30.86
C GLU A 87 -9.87 5.26 29.59
N SER A 88 -11.09 5.80 29.48
CA SER A 88 -11.94 5.62 28.29
C SER A 88 -11.33 6.28 27.05
N LEU A 89 -10.76 7.48 27.19
CA LEU A 89 -10.07 8.17 26.10
C LEU A 89 -8.81 7.41 25.68
N ARG A 90 -8.04 6.89 26.64
CA ARG A 90 -6.84 6.09 26.36
C ARG A 90 -7.19 4.78 25.66
N SER A 91 -8.29 4.14 26.06
CA SER A 91 -8.79 2.94 25.37
C SER A 91 -9.21 3.25 23.92
N ALA A 92 -9.84 4.40 23.67
CA ALA A 92 -10.16 4.83 22.32
C ALA A 92 -8.89 5.18 21.51
N ALA A 93 -7.91 5.84 22.12
CA ALA A 93 -6.64 6.18 21.45
C ALA A 93 -5.85 4.94 20.98
N GLN A 94 -6.05 3.77 21.61
CA GLN A 94 -5.40 2.54 21.17
C GLN A 94 -5.77 2.12 19.75
N THR A 95 -6.96 2.51 19.25
CA THR A 95 -7.41 2.22 17.89
C THR A 95 -6.85 3.20 16.85
N LEU A 96 -6.21 4.30 17.28
CA LEU A 96 -5.57 5.26 16.37
C LEU A 96 -4.25 4.68 15.82
N PRO A 97 -3.78 5.15 14.65
CA PRO A 97 -2.50 4.74 14.08
C PRO A 97 -1.32 5.04 15.01
N ARG A 98 -0.22 4.31 14.83
CA ARG A 98 1.05 4.53 15.52
C ARG A 98 2.09 5.15 14.58
N ALA A 99 3.24 5.54 15.15
CA ALA A 99 4.39 6.00 14.37
C ALA A 99 4.81 5.00 13.27
N GLU A 100 4.68 3.68 13.51
CA GLU A 100 4.99 2.66 12.49
C GLU A 100 4.02 2.69 11.31
N ASP A 101 2.77 3.13 11.52
CA ASP A 101 1.79 3.28 10.44
C ASP A 101 2.13 4.51 9.58
N VAL A 102 2.62 5.59 10.20
CA VAL A 102 3.11 6.78 9.48
C VAL A 102 4.30 6.42 8.60
N ASP A 103 5.27 5.68 9.15
CA ASP A 103 6.42 5.15 8.38
C ASP A 103 5.98 4.28 7.19
N GLY A 104 4.96 3.45 7.39
CA GLY A 104 4.34 2.64 6.33
C GLY A 104 3.76 3.49 5.20
N VAL A 105 3.06 4.57 5.52
CA VAL A 105 2.49 5.48 4.51
C VAL A 105 3.57 6.27 3.78
N VAL A 106 4.60 6.76 4.48
CA VAL A 106 5.74 7.42 3.84
C VAL A 106 6.49 6.48 2.91
N THR A 107 6.72 5.23 3.35
CA THR A 107 7.34 4.21 2.51
C THR A 107 6.50 3.94 1.25
N ALA A 108 5.17 3.94 1.37
CA ALA A 108 4.27 3.82 0.23
C ALA A 108 4.35 5.03 -0.72
N LEU A 109 4.43 6.26 -0.18
CA LEU A 109 4.62 7.48 -0.97
C LEU A 109 5.93 7.47 -1.75
N VAL A 110 7.04 7.13 -1.10
CA VAL A 110 8.36 7.06 -1.75
C VAL A 110 8.41 5.96 -2.80
N ARG A 111 7.72 4.83 -2.57
CA ARG A 111 7.57 3.78 -3.59
C ARG A 111 6.82 4.28 -4.81
N LEU A 112 5.77 5.07 -4.63
CA LEU A 112 5.04 5.68 -5.75
C LEU A 112 5.94 6.67 -6.50
N GLN A 113 6.73 7.43 -5.77
CA GLN A 113 7.74 8.33 -6.33
C GLN A 113 8.75 7.58 -7.20
N GLU A 114 9.27 6.45 -6.71
CA GLU A 114 10.18 5.55 -7.42
C GLU A 114 9.53 4.94 -8.67
N MET A 115 8.37 4.29 -8.51
CA MET A 115 7.68 3.58 -9.59
C MET A 115 7.25 4.51 -10.74
N TYR A 116 6.68 5.67 -10.40
CA TYR A 116 6.09 6.59 -11.38
C TYR A 116 6.99 7.77 -11.72
N ARG A 117 8.24 7.78 -11.22
CA ARG A 117 9.24 8.84 -11.43
C ARG A 117 8.67 10.23 -11.11
N LEU A 118 7.99 10.31 -9.97
CA LEU A 118 7.30 11.51 -9.57
C LEU A 118 8.30 12.49 -8.96
N ASP A 119 8.11 13.76 -9.27
CA ASP A 119 8.75 14.85 -8.55
C ASP A 119 7.90 15.20 -7.33
N PRO A 120 8.46 15.42 -6.13
CA PRO A 120 7.70 15.85 -4.95
C PRO A 120 6.76 17.02 -5.21
N ARG A 121 7.15 17.96 -6.09
CA ARG A 121 6.35 19.12 -6.51
C ARG A 121 5.07 18.75 -7.24
N ASN A 122 5.09 17.61 -7.93
CA ASN A 122 4.03 17.18 -8.84
C ASN A 122 3.17 16.05 -8.26
N ILE A 123 3.47 15.51 -7.08
CA ILE A 123 2.69 14.41 -6.49
C ILE A 123 1.22 14.82 -6.27
N SER A 124 0.96 16.10 -5.98
CA SER A 124 -0.40 16.65 -5.86
C SER A 124 -1.16 16.74 -7.20
N LEU A 125 -0.44 16.81 -8.33
CA LEU A 125 -1.03 17.09 -9.65
C LEU A 125 -1.68 15.89 -10.33
N PHE A 126 -1.43 14.67 -9.85
CA PHE A 126 -1.99 13.45 -10.45
C PHE A 126 -3.41 13.12 -9.97
N SER A 127 -3.97 13.94 -9.08
CA SER A 127 -5.35 13.86 -8.67
C SER A 127 -6.16 14.98 -9.34
N GLU A 128 -6.58 14.79 -10.59
CA GLU A 128 -7.68 15.60 -11.18
C GLU A 128 -8.96 15.50 -10.34
N MET A 129 -9.03 14.52 -9.42
CA MET A 129 -10.07 14.37 -8.43
C MET A 129 -9.82 15.26 -7.20
N ASN A 130 -10.13 16.55 -7.37
CA ASN A 130 -10.90 17.36 -6.43
C ASN A 130 -10.47 17.57 -4.97
N HIS A 131 -9.20 17.41 -4.60
CA HIS A 131 -8.67 18.09 -3.42
C HIS A 131 -7.29 18.66 -3.76
N ASN A 132 -7.15 20.00 -3.71
CA ASN A 132 -5.86 20.68 -3.72
C ASN A 132 -5.11 20.36 -2.41
N VAL A 133 -4.84 19.08 -2.16
CA VAL A 133 -4.07 18.66 -0.99
C VAL A 133 -2.62 18.99 -1.29
N THR A 134 -2.11 19.94 -0.53
CA THR A 134 -0.71 20.34 -0.55
C THR A 134 -0.11 20.04 0.79
N LEU A 135 1.13 19.57 0.79
CA LEU A 135 1.87 19.35 2.02
C LEU A 135 2.46 20.67 2.52
N ASP A 136 2.46 20.88 3.83
CA ASP A 136 3.18 21.98 4.48
C ASP A 136 4.70 21.66 4.61
N PRO A 137 5.55 22.62 5.01
CA PRO A 137 6.98 22.35 5.13
C PRO A 137 7.33 21.32 6.21
N ASP A 138 6.58 21.24 7.32
CA ASP A 138 6.82 20.25 8.38
C ASP A 138 6.49 18.82 7.90
N GLU A 139 5.47 18.68 7.04
CA GLU A 139 5.06 17.45 6.36
C GLU A 139 6.13 16.97 5.38
N THR A 140 6.61 17.86 4.50
CA THR A 140 7.68 17.50 3.55
C THR A 140 8.99 17.17 4.27
N PHE A 141 9.30 17.88 5.36
CA PHE A 141 10.46 17.60 6.20
C PHE A 141 10.35 16.21 6.84
N HIS A 142 9.17 15.87 7.38
CA HIS A 142 8.94 14.59 8.02
C HIS A 142 9.10 13.42 7.04
N ILE A 143 8.56 13.56 5.81
CA ILE A 143 8.75 12.57 4.74
C ILE A 143 10.24 12.38 4.42
N ALA A 144 11.00 13.48 4.35
CA ALA A 144 12.43 13.43 4.08
C ALA A 144 13.20 12.70 5.20
N MET A 145 12.87 12.97 6.46
CA MET A 145 13.50 12.32 7.62
C MET A 145 13.23 10.81 7.65
N ILE A 146 11.98 10.39 7.46
CA ILE A 146 11.63 8.96 7.39
C ILE A 146 12.33 8.30 6.19
N SER A 147 12.36 8.95 5.03
CA SER A 147 13.08 8.45 3.85
C SER A 147 14.58 8.24 4.13
N SER A 148 15.20 9.16 4.88
CA SER A 148 16.59 9.03 5.31
C SER A 148 16.80 7.82 6.24
N LEU A 149 15.91 7.63 7.22
CA LEU A 149 15.98 6.51 8.16
C LEU A 149 15.86 5.18 7.42
N ASN A 150 14.98 5.12 6.41
CA ASN A 150 14.77 3.95 5.55
C ASN A 150 15.86 3.77 4.47
N GLN A 151 16.99 4.47 4.57
CA GLN A 151 18.12 4.39 3.62
C GLN A 151 17.76 4.74 2.17
N ARG A 152 16.65 5.46 1.97
CA ARG A 152 16.21 6.01 0.68
C ARG A 152 16.77 7.42 0.52
N LEU A 153 18.09 7.55 0.64
CA LEU A 153 18.80 8.83 0.76
C LEU A 153 18.52 9.79 -0.41
N GLN A 154 18.39 9.25 -1.62
CA GLN A 154 18.14 10.06 -2.83
C GLN A 154 16.78 10.74 -2.79
N TYR A 155 15.75 10.00 -2.37
CA TYR A 155 14.41 10.55 -2.19
C TYR A 155 14.33 11.48 -0.97
N ALA A 156 15.08 11.19 0.09
CA ALA A 156 15.22 12.07 1.25
C ALA A 156 15.75 13.46 0.84
N VAL A 157 16.75 13.52 -0.05
CA VAL A 157 17.25 14.79 -0.59
C VAL A 157 16.13 15.54 -1.32
N LEU A 158 15.42 14.90 -2.25
CA LEU A 158 14.36 15.55 -3.02
C LEU A 158 13.25 16.18 -2.13
N TRP A 159 12.81 15.46 -1.10
CA TRP A 159 11.81 15.97 -0.16
C TRP A 159 12.35 17.09 0.74
N MET A 160 13.63 17.03 1.10
CA MET A 160 14.28 18.07 1.89
C MET A 160 14.49 19.36 1.07
N GLU A 161 14.75 19.25 -0.24
CA GLU A 161 14.77 20.40 -1.15
C GLU A 161 13.39 21.06 -1.27
N GLU A 162 12.34 20.25 -1.38
CA GLU A 162 10.97 20.74 -1.46
C GLU A 162 10.60 21.51 -0.17
N THR A 163 11.02 20.99 0.98
CA THR A 163 10.90 21.69 2.27
C THR A 163 11.58 23.06 2.22
N LEU A 164 12.84 23.11 1.79
CA LEU A 164 13.62 24.35 1.72
C LEU A 164 12.98 25.38 0.77
N ARG A 165 12.43 24.91 -0.36
CA ARG A 165 11.73 25.75 -1.33
C ARG A 165 10.51 26.43 -0.69
N LYS A 166 9.65 25.65 -0.02
CA LYS A 166 8.45 26.17 0.65
C LYS A 166 8.77 27.18 1.75
N LEU A 167 9.81 26.92 2.56
CA LEU A 167 10.31 27.89 3.54
C LEU A 167 10.86 29.17 2.89
N ASN A 168 11.44 29.08 1.69
CA ASN A 168 11.90 30.24 0.94
C ASN A 168 10.77 31.07 0.33
N GLU A 169 9.63 30.44 0.04
CA GLU A 169 8.40 31.12 -0.39
C GLU A 169 7.64 31.78 0.77
N GLY A 170 8.03 31.49 2.02
CA GLY A 170 7.48 32.11 3.21
C GLY A 170 6.29 31.37 3.82
N GLU A 171 6.13 30.08 3.52
CA GLU A 171 5.17 29.22 4.22
C GLU A 171 5.54 29.10 5.71
N GLU A 172 4.54 29.17 6.60
CA GLU A 172 4.74 29.02 8.05
C GLU A 172 5.03 27.55 8.40
N ALA A 173 5.99 27.31 9.29
CA ALA A 173 6.38 25.98 9.75
C ALA A 173 7.09 26.04 11.09
N GLY A 174 7.09 24.92 11.82
CA GLY A 174 7.91 24.71 13.01
C GLY A 174 9.39 24.49 12.67
N VAL A 175 9.68 23.82 11.56
CA VAL A 175 11.05 23.57 11.09
C VAL A 175 11.73 24.83 10.55
N THR A 176 12.98 25.04 10.94
CA THR A 176 13.80 26.19 10.52
C THR A 176 14.61 25.91 9.25
N LYS A 177 14.96 26.98 8.52
CA LYS A 177 15.82 26.85 7.34
C LYS A 177 17.19 26.27 7.68
N GLU A 178 17.72 26.65 8.83
CA GLU A 178 18.99 26.18 9.36
C GLU A 178 18.98 24.66 9.58
N GLU A 179 17.90 24.12 10.15
CA GLU A 179 17.73 22.68 10.36
C GLU A 179 17.66 21.92 9.03
N VAL A 180 16.88 22.41 8.07
CA VAL A 180 16.75 21.80 6.74
C VAL A 180 18.10 21.77 6.01
N ILE A 181 18.83 22.87 6.04
CA ILE A 181 20.17 22.99 5.44
C ILE A 181 21.15 22.02 6.10
N TYR A 182 21.11 21.89 7.42
CA TYR A 182 21.95 20.95 8.15
C TYR A 182 21.69 19.50 7.71
N GLN A 183 20.42 19.10 7.61
CA GLN A 183 20.06 17.76 7.16
C GLN A 183 20.44 17.51 5.70
N LEU A 184 20.26 18.49 4.81
CA LEU A 184 20.74 18.41 3.41
C LEU A 184 22.25 18.17 3.34
N ALA A 185 23.03 18.88 4.16
CA ALA A 185 24.48 18.69 4.22
C ALA A 185 24.83 17.27 4.67
N SER A 186 24.16 16.77 5.72
CA SER A 186 24.35 15.40 6.21
C SER A 186 24.03 14.34 5.14
N LEU A 187 22.88 14.45 4.47
CA LEU A 187 22.46 13.55 3.40
C LEU A 187 23.43 13.55 2.21
N SER A 188 23.86 14.74 1.80
CA SER A 188 24.82 14.91 0.72
C SER A 188 26.18 14.30 1.06
N HIS A 189 26.63 14.46 2.31
CA HIS A 189 27.85 13.82 2.79
C HIS A 189 27.74 12.29 2.70
N GLN A 190 26.64 11.70 3.17
CA GLN A 190 26.39 10.26 3.12
C GLN A 190 26.37 9.71 1.67
N LEU A 191 25.77 10.44 0.73
CA LEU A 191 25.74 10.07 -0.69
C LEU A 191 27.11 10.21 -1.38
N SER A 192 27.96 11.12 -0.90
CA SER A 192 29.22 11.47 -1.56
C SER A 192 30.41 10.55 -1.24
N SER A 193 30.21 9.42 -0.55
CA SER A 193 31.23 8.52 0.01
C SER A 193 32.53 8.42 -0.81
N GLY A 194 33.47 9.34 -0.58
CA GLY A 194 34.67 9.50 -1.42
C GLY A 194 35.30 10.91 -1.51
N GLN A 195 34.60 12.00 -1.14
CA GLN A 195 35.22 13.34 -1.03
C GLN A 195 35.00 13.95 0.36
N GLU A 196 36.00 14.63 0.92
CA GLU A 196 35.94 15.35 2.20
C GLU A 196 34.99 16.56 2.12
N ALA A 197 33.69 16.28 2.04
CA ALA A 197 32.64 17.28 2.09
C ALA A 197 32.37 17.60 3.56
N THR A 198 33.02 18.65 4.07
CA THR A 198 32.67 19.27 5.36
C THR A 198 31.43 20.17 5.19
N GLU A 199 30.67 20.40 6.26
CA GLU A 199 29.44 21.23 6.27
C GLU A 199 29.60 22.58 5.55
N ARG A 200 30.78 23.21 5.64
CA ARG A 200 31.09 24.49 4.96
C ARG A 200 31.28 24.38 3.44
N ASN A 201 31.65 23.22 2.93
CA ASN A 201 31.87 23.00 1.49
C ASN A 201 30.58 22.65 0.74
N LEU A 202 29.61 22.04 1.43
CA LEU A 202 28.30 21.66 0.88
C LEU A 202 27.36 22.84 0.61
N LEU A 203 27.58 23.96 1.30
CA LEU A 203 26.90 25.24 1.05
C LEU A 203 27.41 25.97 -0.20
N ARG A 204 28.40 25.43 -0.92
CA ARG A 204 28.82 25.98 -2.21
C ARG A 204 27.78 25.59 -3.27
N PRO A 205 27.15 26.56 -3.96
CA PRO A 205 26.12 26.29 -4.97
C PRO A 205 26.58 25.30 -6.05
N GLU A 206 27.86 25.32 -6.42
CA GLU A 206 28.44 24.48 -7.48
C GLU A 206 28.57 23.00 -7.08
N LEU A 207 28.96 22.72 -5.83
CA LEU A 207 29.07 21.34 -5.34
C LEU A 207 27.67 20.74 -5.14
N TYR A 208 26.75 21.55 -4.60
CA TYR A 208 25.36 21.19 -4.42
C TYR A 208 24.66 20.88 -5.76
N SER A 209 24.81 21.73 -6.77
CA SER A 209 24.22 21.50 -8.09
C SER A 209 24.77 20.23 -8.75
N SER A 210 26.07 19.96 -8.59
CA SER A 210 26.72 18.76 -9.11
C SER A 210 26.20 17.48 -8.44
N ILE A 211 26.04 17.49 -7.11
CA ILE A 211 25.47 16.36 -6.36
C ILE A 211 24.02 16.13 -6.78
N LYS A 212 23.22 17.21 -6.90
CA LYS A 212 21.84 17.14 -7.35
C LYS A 212 21.72 16.52 -8.74
N GLU A 213 22.47 17.02 -9.71
CA GLU A 213 22.45 16.50 -11.08
C GLU A 213 22.89 15.03 -11.13
N SER A 214 23.88 14.66 -10.31
CA SER A 214 24.30 13.26 -10.15
C SER A 214 23.19 12.39 -9.53
N ILE A 215 22.43 12.88 -8.55
CA ILE A 215 21.32 12.16 -7.93
C ILE A 215 20.18 11.98 -8.94
N GLU A 216 19.75 13.05 -9.61
CA GLU A 216 18.68 12.99 -10.62
C GLU A 216 19.06 12.02 -11.75
N THR A 217 20.31 12.06 -12.21
CA THR A 217 20.84 11.12 -13.20
C THR A 217 20.84 9.68 -12.68
N HIS A 218 21.25 9.48 -11.42
CA HIS A 218 21.33 8.16 -10.82
C HIS A 218 19.94 7.57 -10.53
N ILE A 219 18.97 8.37 -10.07
CA ILE A 219 17.56 7.97 -9.96
C ILE A 219 17.02 7.56 -11.34
N ALA A 220 17.34 8.31 -12.39
CA ALA A 220 16.94 7.94 -13.75
C ALA A 220 17.57 6.63 -14.24
N GLN A 221 18.72 6.23 -13.68
CA GLN A 221 19.47 5.01 -14.02
C GLN A 221 19.19 3.81 -13.10
N LEU A 222 18.61 4.03 -11.91
CA LEU A 222 18.35 3.01 -10.89
C LEU A 222 17.24 2.00 -11.25
N SER A 223 16.75 2.02 -12.49
CA SER A 223 15.64 1.19 -12.93
C SER A 223 15.89 -0.28 -12.59
N THR A 224 15.09 -0.78 -11.65
CA THR A 224 15.05 -2.20 -11.33
C THR A 224 14.04 -2.84 -12.26
N ASP A 225 14.52 -3.79 -13.07
CA ASP A 225 13.74 -4.47 -14.11
C ASP A 225 12.97 -3.50 -15.04
N GLU A 226 13.67 -2.97 -16.05
CA GLU A 226 13.12 -2.06 -17.06
C GLU A 226 11.76 -2.51 -17.64
N SER A 227 11.45 -3.81 -17.58
CA SER A 227 10.17 -4.34 -18.05
C SER A 227 9.01 -4.08 -17.07
N TYR A 228 9.20 -4.29 -15.77
CA TYR A 228 8.15 -4.14 -14.75
C TYR A 228 7.75 -2.67 -14.56
N GLU A 229 8.72 -1.79 -14.27
CA GLU A 229 8.47 -0.36 -14.07
C GLU A 229 7.87 0.28 -15.34
N ALA A 230 8.37 -0.09 -16.52
CA ALA A 230 7.87 0.47 -17.77
C ALA A 230 6.46 -0.01 -18.13
N LEU A 231 6.02 -1.19 -17.68
CA LEU A 231 4.63 -1.61 -17.82
C LEU A 231 3.72 -0.90 -16.83
N CYS A 232 4.17 -0.71 -15.58
CA CYS A 232 3.39 0.01 -14.57
C CYS A 232 3.19 1.49 -14.93
N THR A 233 4.16 2.11 -15.60
CA THR A 233 4.05 3.48 -16.13
C THR A 233 3.37 3.56 -17.50
N GLY A 234 3.06 2.43 -18.15
CA GLY A 234 2.46 2.38 -19.48
C GLY A 234 3.43 2.65 -20.66
N SER A 235 4.72 2.78 -20.39
CA SER A 235 5.76 3.15 -21.36
C SER A 235 6.20 2.01 -22.31
N LYS A 236 5.97 0.73 -21.94
CA LYS A 236 6.50 -0.45 -22.67
C LYS A 236 5.45 -1.54 -22.93
N LEU A 237 4.22 -1.14 -23.25
CA LEU A 237 3.21 -2.09 -23.73
C LEU A 237 3.68 -2.77 -25.01
N MET A 238 3.89 -4.09 -24.99
CA MET A 238 4.30 -4.87 -26.17
C MET A 238 3.11 -5.30 -27.05
N MET A 239 2.11 -4.43 -27.15
CA MET A 239 0.95 -4.64 -28.00
C MET A 239 1.24 -4.10 -29.40
N THR A 240 1.49 -4.99 -30.36
CA THR A 240 1.67 -4.61 -31.77
C THR A 240 0.34 -4.73 -32.54
N PRO A 241 0.13 -3.98 -33.63
CA PRO A 241 -1.08 -4.12 -34.46
C PRO A 241 -1.27 -5.54 -35.01
N GLN A 242 -0.20 -6.33 -35.14
CA GLN A 242 -0.28 -7.73 -35.55
C GLN A 242 -0.85 -8.62 -34.45
N ARG A 243 -0.47 -8.38 -33.19
CA ARG A 243 -1.02 -9.06 -32.02
C ARG A 243 -2.45 -8.65 -31.76
N GLU A 244 -2.74 -7.35 -31.78
CA GLU A 244 -4.08 -6.82 -31.56
C GLU A 244 -5.13 -7.46 -32.49
N ARG A 245 -4.77 -7.71 -33.76
CA ARG A 245 -5.64 -8.41 -34.74
C ARG A 245 -5.98 -9.86 -34.37
N LYS A 246 -5.18 -10.51 -33.52
CA LYS A 246 -5.45 -11.87 -33.02
C LYS A 246 -6.39 -11.87 -31.81
N LEU A 247 -6.54 -10.73 -31.14
CA LEU A 247 -7.38 -10.60 -29.96
C LEU A 247 -8.85 -10.56 -30.38
N VAL A 248 -9.68 -11.34 -29.69
CA VAL A 248 -11.09 -11.56 -30.07
C VAL A 248 -11.96 -11.50 -28.84
N CYS A 249 -13.11 -10.84 -28.97
CA CYS A 249 -14.20 -10.88 -28.00
C CYS A 249 -15.30 -11.83 -28.50
N ARG A 250 -15.75 -12.74 -27.65
CA ARG A 250 -16.76 -13.75 -28.00
C ARG A 250 -17.60 -14.19 -26.80
N TYR A 251 -18.78 -14.74 -27.10
CA TYR A 251 -19.55 -15.48 -26.11
C TYR A 251 -19.11 -16.94 -26.09
N ARG A 252 -18.80 -17.46 -24.90
CA ARG A 252 -18.39 -18.86 -24.71
C ARG A 252 -19.30 -19.57 -23.71
N THR A 253 -19.70 -20.79 -24.06
CA THR A 253 -20.50 -21.65 -23.16
C THR A 253 -19.60 -22.34 -22.14
N GLY A 254 -19.88 -22.19 -20.85
CA GLY A 254 -19.15 -22.87 -19.78
C GLY A 254 -19.36 -24.37 -19.81
N ARG A 255 -18.30 -25.15 -20.03
CA ARG A 255 -18.35 -26.62 -20.19
C ARG A 255 -19.38 -27.10 -21.24
N GLY A 256 -19.65 -26.30 -22.27
CA GLY A 256 -20.63 -26.64 -23.30
C GLY A 256 -22.10 -26.49 -22.88
N ASN A 257 -22.38 -25.89 -21.71
CA ASN A 257 -23.75 -25.61 -21.27
C ASN A 257 -24.24 -24.30 -21.92
N PRO A 258 -25.25 -24.33 -22.81
CA PRO A 258 -25.75 -23.13 -23.49
C PRO A 258 -26.42 -22.12 -22.55
N LEU A 259 -26.81 -22.53 -21.33
CA LEU A 259 -27.42 -21.66 -20.32
C LEU A 259 -26.37 -20.88 -19.49
N ARG A 260 -25.08 -21.14 -19.68
CA ARG A 260 -23.97 -20.46 -18.99
C ARG A 260 -23.05 -19.82 -20.03
N MET A 261 -23.46 -18.67 -20.56
CA MET A 261 -22.66 -17.88 -21.49
C MET A 261 -21.80 -16.85 -20.78
N PHE A 262 -20.53 -16.78 -21.14
CA PHE A 262 -19.57 -15.82 -20.62
C PHE A 262 -19.06 -14.91 -21.73
N LYS A 263 -18.92 -13.61 -21.41
CA LYS A 263 -18.31 -12.61 -22.29
C LYS A 263 -16.79 -12.73 -22.17
N GLU A 264 -16.17 -13.49 -23.06
CA GLU A 264 -14.73 -13.74 -23.09
C GLU A 264 -14.05 -12.72 -24.01
N GLU A 265 -12.95 -12.13 -23.54
CA GLU A 265 -12.03 -11.28 -24.28
C GLU A 265 -10.62 -11.87 -24.15
N VAL A 266 -9.92 -12.00 -25.27
CA VAL A 266 -8.51 -12.38 -25.27
C VAL A 266 -7.69 -11.11 -25.02
N GLU A 267 -7.12 -11.00 -23.82
CA GLU A 267 -6.21 -9.89 -23.45
C GLU A 267 -4.81 -10.10 -24.02
N TRP A 268 -4.41 -11.38 -24.12
CA TRP A 268 -3.11 -11.76 -24.65
C TRP A 268 -3.14 -13.14 -25.31
N ASP A 269 -2.43 -13.28 -26.43
CA ASP A 269 -2.41 -14.52 -27.22
C ASP A 269 -1.45 -15.57 -26.66
N GLU A 270 -0.23 -15.17 -26.30
CA GLU A 270 0.83 -16.08 -25.84
C GLU A 270 1.68 -15.45 -24.70
N PRO A 271 1.54 -15.92 -23.44
CA PRO A 271 0.65 -16.96 -22.97
C PRO A 271 -0.81 -16.52 -23.05
N MET A 272 -1.74 -17.47 -23.10
CA MET A 272 -3.15 -17.14 -23.22
C MET A 272 -3.65 -16.48 -21.92
N ILE A 273 -4.02 -15.21 -22.00
CA ILE A 273 -4.64 -14.45 -20.91
C ILE A 273 -6.05 -14.06 -21.35
N LEU A 274 -7.04 -14.52 -20.60
CA LEU A 274 -8.46 -14.34 -20.93
C LEU A 274 -9.13 -13.47 -19.87
N ARG A 275 -9.85 -12.43 -20.30
CA ARG A 275 -10.77 -11.68 -19.44
C ARG A 275 -12.20 -12.14 -19.65
N TYR A 276 -12.94 -12.25 -18.56
CA TYR A 276 -14.37 -12.46 -18.55
C TYR A 276 -15.06 -11.22 -17.97
N HIS A 277 -15.94 -10.60 -18.76
CA HIS A 277 -16.73 -9.45 -18.32
C HIS A 277 -18.01 -9.88 -17.61
N ASP A 278 -18.51 -9.00 -16.74
CA ASP A 278 -19.72 -9.22 -15.93
C ASP A 278 -19.66 -10.54 -15.16
N PHE A 279 -18.46 -10.89 -14.67
CA PHE A 279 -18.19 -12.15 -13.99
C PHE A 279 -18.74 -12.16 -12.57
N LEU A 280 -18.70 -11.02 -11.88
CA LEU A 280 -19.36 -10.77 -10.60
C LEU A 280 -20.35 -9.60 -10.73
N SER A 281 -21.49 -9.73 -10.04
CA SER A 281 -22.43 -8.63 -9.85
C SER A 281 -22.05 -7.78 -8.62
N GLU A 282 -22.59 -6.56 -8.59
CA GLU A 282 -22.37 -5.60 -7.50
C GLU A 282 -22.73 -6.18 -6.11
N GLY A 283 -23.89 -6.83 -5.99
CA GLY A 283 -24.31 -7.43 -4.72
C GLY A 283 -23.41 -8.60 -4.26
N GLU A 284 -22.84 -9.35 -5.20
CA GLU A 284 -21.86 -10.41 -4.87
C GLU A 284 -20.55 -9.80 -4.39
N ILE A 285 -20.07 -8.73 -5.04
CA ILE A 285 -18.87 -7.99 -4.64
C ILE A 285 -19.03 -7.47 -3.20
N ASP A 286 -20.16 -6.83 -2.89
CA ASP A 286 -20.41 -6.28 -1.56
C ASP A 286 -20.47 -7.38 -0.49
N THR A 287 -21.13 -8.50 -0.79
CA THR A 287 -21.20 -9.67 0.10
C THR A 287 -19.81 -10.21 0.40
N ILE A 288 -18.99 -10.43 -0.64
CA ILE A 288 -17.61 -10.94 -0.49
C ILE A 288 -16.75 -9.97 0.33
N LYS A 289 -16.84 -8.66 0.05
CA LYS A 289 -16.11 -7.64 0.83
C LYS A 289 -16.54 -7.63 2.29
N THR A 290 -17.84 -7.71 2.59
CA THR A 290 -18.35 -7.72 3.97
C THR A 290 -17.85 -8.94 4.75
N LEU A 291 -17.80 -10.13 4.13
CA LEU A 291 -17.23 -11.34 4.74
C LEU A 291 -15.72 -11.21 4.98
N ALA A 292 -15.01 -10.54 4.07
CA ALA A 292 -13.56 -10.39 4.13
C ALA A 292 -13.08 -9.35 5.16
N ARG A 293 -13.76 -8.20 5.27
CA ARG A 293 -13.37 -7.06 6.14
C ARG A 293 -12.92 -7.46 7.56
N PRO A 294 -13.67 -8.27 8.34
CA PRO A 294 -13.26 -8.64 9.70
C PRO A 294 -12.07 -9.62 9.75
N LYS A 295 -11.74 -10.27 8.63
CA LYS A 295 -10.66 -11.26 8.50
C LYS A 295 -9.39 -10.68 7.87
N LEU A 296 -9.44 -9.44 7.36
CA LEU A 296 -8.30 -8.81 6.73
C LEU A 296 -7.18 -8.61 7.74
N SER A 297 -6.05 -9.24 7.46
CA SER A 297 -4.81 -9.09 8.21
C SER A 297 -3.67 -8.77 7.27
N ARG A 298 -2.65 -8.04 7.76
CA ARG A 298 -1.48 -7.67 6.95
C ARG A 298 -0.84 -8.92 6.37
N ALA A 299 -0.58 -8.92 5.07
CA ALA A 299 0.03 -10.05 4.39
C ALA A 299 1.40 -10.36 4.99
N GLN A 300 1.55 -11.63 5.33
CA GLN A 300 2.67 -12.18 6.08
C GLN A 300 3.45 -13.11 5.15
N VAL A 301 4.76 -12.91 4.99
CA VAL A 301 5.65 -13.84 4.29
C VAL A 301 6.50 -14.60 5.28
N ILE A 302 6.84 -15.84 4.95
CA ILE A 302 7.85 -16.59 5.69
C ILE A 302 9.20 -16.10 5.18
N ASP A 303 9.97 -15.49 6.07
CA ASP A 303 11.34 -15.08 5.77
C ASP A 303 12.19 -16.34 5.49
N PRO A 304 12.83 -16.44 4.31
CA PRO A 304 13.56 -17.64 3.91
C PRO A 304 14.83 -17.90 4.75
N VAL A 305 15.33 -16.89 5.46
CA VAL A 305 16.53 -16.97 6.33
C VAL A 305 16.12 -17.26 7.78
N SER A 306 15.14 -16.53 8.31
CA SER A 306 14.76 -16.64 9.73
C SER A 306 13.64 -17.65 10.00
N GLY A 307 12.92 -18.10 8.97
CA GLY A 307 11.77 -19.01 9.08
C GLY A 307 10.58 -18.42 9.85
N ARG A 308 10.66 -17.15 10.25
CA ARG A 308 9.60 -16.43 10.96
C ARG A 308 8.70 -15.74 9.96
N THR A 309 7.47 -15.53 10.40
CA THR A 309 6.50 -14.79 9.62
C THR A 309 6.75 -13.29 9.79
N VAL A 310 7.20 -12.62 8.72
CA VAL A 310 7.54 -11.20 8.70
C VAL A 310 6.57 -10.48 7.77
N SER A 311 6.25 -9.22 8.05
CA SER A 311 5.49 -8.40 7.10
C SER A 311 6.36 -8.18 5.86
N ALA A 312 5.88 -8.60 4.69
CA ALA A 312 6.67 -8.55 3.47
C ALA A 312 6.82 -7.12 2.95
N ALA A 313 8.06 -6.65 2.74
CA ALA A 313 8.27 -5.42 1.96
C ALA A 313 7.80 -5.61 0.49
N SER A 314 7.94 -6.84 -0.03
CA SER A 314 7.61 -7.23 -1.41
C SER A 314 6.12 -7.40 -1.70
N ARG A 315 5.28 -7.54 -0.66
CA ARG A 315 3.82 -7.63 -0.78
C ARG A 315 3.15 -6.77 0.28
N VAL A 316 2.69 -5.59 -0.15
CA VAL A 316 1.97 -4.64 0.70
C VAL A 316 0.49 -4.72 0.41
N SER A 317 -0.17 -5.67 1.08
CA SER A 317 -1.62 -5.90 1.00
C SER A 317 -2.15 -6.42 2.33
N GLN A 318 -3.46 -6.31 2.53
CA GLN A 318 -4.18 -7.10 3.53
C GLN A 318 -4.84 -8.29 2.82
N SER A 319 -4.89 -9.45 3.48
CA SER A 319 -5.55 -10.63 2.93
C SER A 319 -6.46 -11.34 3.91
N ALA A 320 -7.51 -11.94 3.35
CA ALA A 320 -8.43 -12.84 4.03
C ALA A 320 -8.66 -14.08 3.17
N TRP A 321 -9.07 -15.19 3.79
CA TRP A 321 -9.42 -16.42 3.10
C TRP A 321 -10.88 -16.76 3.40
N LEU A 322 -11.63 -17.07 2.34
CA LEU A 322 -13.04 -17.42 2.41
C LEU A 322 -13.25 -18.84 1.87
N SER A 323 -13.81 -19.69 2.72
CA SER A 323 -14.19 -21.05 2.37
C SER A 323 -15.58 -21.11 1.72
N GLU A 324 -15.87 -22.18 0.98
CA GLU A 324 -17.14 -22.33 0.26
C GLU A 324 -18.36 -22.43 1.18
N GLN A 325 -18.15 -22.88 2.41
CA GLN A 325 -19.22 -23.12 3.38
C GLN A 325 -19.71 -21.83 4.05
N GLU A 326 -18.99 -20.72 3.88
CA GLU A 326 -19.30 -19.46 4.55
C GLU A 326 -20.50 -18.76 3.93
N ASP A 327 -20.63 -18.79 2.60
CA ASP A 327 -21.72 -18.11 1.91
C ASP A 327 -22.01 -18.75 0.53
N PRO A 328 -23.30 -18.91 0.14
CA PRO A 328 -23.67 -19.40 -1.18
C PRO A 328 -23.03 -18.65 -2.35
N VAL A 329 -22.74 -17.36 -2.22
CA VAL A 329 -22.05 -16.55 -3.25
C VAL A 329 -20.69 -17.14 -3.60
N ILE A 330 -19.93 -17.63 -2.61
CA ILE A 330 -18.61 -18.24 -2.82
C ILE A 330 -18.75 -19.55 -3.61
N SER A 331 -19.71 -20.39 -3.25
CA SER A 331 -19.97 -21.65 -3.96
C SER A 331 -20.42 -21.42 -5.41
N GLN A 332 -21.28 -20.42 -5.65
CA GLN A 332 -21.74 -20.03 -6.99
C GLN A 332 -20.60 -19.46 -7.83
N LEU A 333 -19.72 -18.68 -7.21
CA LEU A 333 -18.51 -18.18 -7.84
C LEU A 333 -17.60 -19.33 -8.29
N ASN A 334 -17.37 -20.33 -7.44
CA ASN A 334 -16.56 -21.49 -7.82
C ASN A 334 -17.21 -22.26 -8.99
N GLN A 335 -18.53 -22.42 -9.03
CA GLN A 335 -19.19 -23.00 -10.20
C GLN A 335 -18.97 -22.20 -11.51
N ARG A 336 -18.93 -20.85 -11.44
CA ARG A 336 -18.59 -20.02 -12.61
C ARG A 336 -17.13 -20.21 -13.01
N ILE A 337 -16.20 -20.20 -12.05
CA ILE A 337 -14.76 -20.43 -12.27
C ILE A 337 -14.52 -21.78 -12.95
N ALA A 338 -15.18 -22.83 -12.47
CA ALA A 338 -15.16 -24.17 -13.07
C ALA A 338 -15.72 -24.18 -14.51
N GLY A 339 -16.70 -23.33 -14.79
CA GLY A 339 -17.30 -23.13 -16.11
C GLY A 339 -16.34 -22.52 -17.12
N VAL A 340 -15.63 -21.46 -16.73
CA VAL A 340 -14.72 -20.72 -17.63
C VAL A 340 -13.34 -21.36 -17.77
N SER A 341 -12.81 -21.95 -16.69
CA SER A 341 -11.51 -22.63 -16.73
C SER A 341 -11.57 -24.00 -17.41
N GLY A 342 -12.73 -24.66 -17.37
CA GLY A 342 -12.90 -26.05 -17.78
C GLY A 342 -12.22 -27.06 -16.84
N LEU A 343 -11.75 -26.61 -15.67
CA LEU A 343 -11.08 -27.42 -14.65
C LEU A 343 -12.03 -27.73 -13.49
N GLU A 344 -11.78 -28.82 -12.76
CA GLU A 344 -12.45 -29.11 -11.49
C GLU A 344 -11.88 -28.27 -10.34
N LEU A 345 -12.67 -28.03 -9.30
CA LEU A 345 -12.28 -27.17 -8.17
C LEU A 345 -12.21 -27.89 -6.82
N ASP A 346 -12.45 -29.21 -6.78
CA ASP A 346 -12.46 -30.00 -5.54
C ASP A 346 -11.13 -29.90 -4.76
N THR A 347 -10.02 -29.71 -5.47
CA THR A 347 -8.67 -29.58 -4.92
C THR A 347 -8.16 -28.14 -4.94
N ALA A 348 -8.96 -27.19 -5.44
CA ALA A 348 -8.59 -25.79 -5.51
C ALA A 348 -8.48 -25.18 -4.11
N GLU A 349 -7.71 -24.11 -4.00
CA GLU A 349 -7.57 -23.38 -2.74
C GLU A 349 -8.83 -22.59 -2.39
N GLU A 350 -8.94 -22.21 -1.12
CA GLU A 350 -9.94 -21.24 -0.66
C GLU A 350 -9.81 -19.92 -1.43
N LEU A 351 -10.89 -19.13 -1.48
CA LEU A 351 -10.89 -17.86 -2.18
C LEU A 351 -10.07 -16.86 -1.35
N GLN A 352 -8.94 -16.42 -1.89
CA GLN A 352 -8.13 -15.40 -1.23
C GLN A 352 -8.64 -14.02 -1.63
N ILE A 353 -9.04 -13.22 -0.66
CA ILE A 353 -9.38 -11.81 -0.86
C ILE A 353 -8.15 -10.98 -0.51
N ALA A 354 -7.76 -10.07 -1.40
CA ALA A 354 -6.67 -9.13 -1.16
C ALA A 354 -7.14 -7.68 -1.37
N ASN A 355 -6.72 -6.81 -0.45
CA ASN A 355 -6.87 -5.36 -0.57
C ASN A 355 -5.49 -4.70 -0.63
N TYR A 356 -5.26 -3.92 -1.67
CA TYR A 356 -4.09 -3.06 -1.83
C TYR A 356 -4.55 -1.60 -1.71
N GLY A 357 -4.10 -0.94 -0.64
CA GLY A 357 -4.21 0.52 -0.50
C GLY A 357 -3.15 1.24 -1.32
N ILE A 358 -3.01 2.54 -1.09
CA ILE A 358 -1.99 3.39 -1.70
C ILE A 358 -0.58 2.79 -1.57
N GLY A 359 0.16 2.78 -2.67
CA GLY A 359 1.49 2.17 -2.79
C GLY A 359 1.52 0.65 -2.56
N GLY A 360 0.36 0.02 -2.34
CA GLY A 360 0.22 -1.41 -2.22
C GLY A 360 0.58 -2.08 -3.54
N GLN A 361 1.50 -3.04 -3.48
CA GLN A 361 2.02 -3.77 -4.64
C GLN A 361 2.23 -5.24 -4.32
N TYR A 362 2.48 -6.02 -5.38
CA TYR A 362 3.09 -7.34 -5.27
C TYR A 362 4.17 -7.44 -6.34
N GLU A 363 5.42 -7.55 -5.90
CA GLU A 363 6.59 -7.73 -6.79
C GLU A 363 6.45 -8.93 -7.74
N PRO A 364 7.19 -8.95 -8.86
CA PRO A 364 7.18 -10.04 -9.82
C PRO A 364 7.36 -11.42 -9.18
N HIS A 365 6.41 -12.32 -9.42
CA HIS A 365 6.42 -13.67 -8.88
C HIS A 365 5.72 -14.66 -9.81
N TYR A 366 5.96 -15.94 -9.53
CA TYR A 366 5.20 -17.05 -10.10
C TYR A 366 4.17 -17.54 -9.09
N ASP A 367 3.00 -17.87 -9.59
CA ASP A 367 1.95 -18.47 -8.77
C ASP A 367 2.14 -19.97 -8.58
N SER A 368 2.93 -20.61 -9.43
CA SER A 368 3.15 -22.05 -9.43
C SER A 368 3.72 -22.54 -8.10
N LYS A 369 3.21 -23.69 -7.69
CA LYS A 369 3.79 -24.47 -6.60
C LYS A 369 4.63 -25.57 -7.22
N LEU A 370 5.94 -25.57 -6.96
CA LEU A 370 6.89 -26.56 -7.46
C LEU A 370 7.06 -27.71 -6.46
N ARG A 371 7.81 -28.76 -6.85
CA ARG A 371 8.00 -30.00 -6.07
C ARG A 371 8.56 -29.80 -4.66
N ASN A 372 9.18 -28.66 -4.41
CA ASN A 372 9.79 -28.31 -3.13
C ASN A 372 8.77 -27.76 -2.12
N ASP A 373 7.54 -27.46 -2.55
CA ASP A 373 6.47 -27.03 -1.67
C ASP A 373 5.83 -28.25 -0.95
N SER A 374 5.63 -28.12 0.36
CA SER A 374 5.10 -29.21 1.20
C SER A 374 3.71 -29.68 0.77
N ASP A 375 2.92 -28.80 0.18
CA ASP A 375 1.56 -29.06 -0.26
C ASP A 375 1.51 -29.62 -1.70
N PHE A 376 2.64 -29.60 -2.42
CA PHE A 376 2.73 -30.15 -3.77
C PHE A 376 2.39 -31.64 -3.82
N GLN A 377 2.82 -32.41 -2.81
CA GLN A 377 2.57 -33.86 -2.78
C GLN A 377 1.09 -34.20 -2.61
N LEU A 378 0.31 -33.32 -1.96
CA LEU A 378 -1.10 -33.54 -1.67
C LEU A 378 -2.01 -33.08 -2.81
N ARG A 379 -1.73 -31.90 -3.38
CA ARG A 379 -2.64 -31.25 -4.35
C ARG A 379 -2.01 -31.02 -5.72
N GLY A 380 -0.70 -31.24 -5.87
CA GLY A 380 0.06 -30.89 -7.06
C GLY A 380 0.28 -29.38 -7.20
N GLY A 381 0.89 -28.99 -8.31
CA GLY A 381 1.14 -27.59 -8.63
C GLY A 381 -0.16 -26.81 -8.92
N ARG A 382 -0.09 -25.47 -8.82
CA ARG A 382 -1.17 -24.57 -9.25
C ARG A 382 -1.15 -24.46 -10.77
N ILE A 383 -2.11 -25.10 -11.44
CA ILE A 383 -2.21 -25.13 -12.90
C ILE A 383 -2.65 -23.79 -13.48
N ALA A 384 -3.58 -23.11 -12.80
CA ALA A 384 -4.19 -21.89 -13.29
C ALA A 384 -4.52 -20.96 -12.14
N THR A 385 -4.51 -19.67 -12.45
CA THR A 385 -4.94 -18.60 -11.56
C THR A 385 -6.15 -17.91 -12.18
N VAL A 386 -7.17 -17.68 -11.34
CA VAL A 386 -8.27 -16.78 -11.66
C VAL A 386 -8.22 -15.59 -10.70
N LEU A 387 -7.89 -14.43 -11.25
CA LEU A 387 -7.86 -13.15 -10.54
C LEU A 387 -9.12 -12.37 -10.87
N ILE A 388 -9.90 -12.00 -9.86
CA ILE A 388 -11.18 -11.31 -10.02
C ILE A 388 -11.06 -9.91 -9.45
N TYR A 389 -11.36 -8.89 -10.25
CA TYR A 389 -11.36 -7.50 -9.81
C TYR A 389 -12.69 -7.11 -9.20
N MET A 390 -12.65 -6.60 -7.97
CA MET A 390 -13.82 -6.18 -7.17
C MET A 390 -13.84 -4.67 -6.92
N SER A 391 -12.92 -3.93 -7.52
CA SER A 391 -12.93 -2.47 -7.60
C SER A 391 -12.30 -2.02 -8.91
N ASP A 392 -12.69 -0.82 -9.33
CA ASP A 392 -11.94 -0.04 -10.30
C ASP A 392 -10.79 0.66 -9.56
N VAL A 393 -9.72 0.95 -10.29
CA VAL A 393 -8.56 1.68 -9.78
C VAL A 393 -8.28 2.81 -10.75
N ASP A 394 -8.20 4.03 -10.23
CA ASP A 394 -8.10 5.22 -11.06
C ASP A 394 -6.72 5.33 -11.73
N ILE A 395 -5.66 5.19 -10.94
CA ILE A 395 -4.28 5.22 -11.43
C ILE A 395 -3.45 4.13 -10.74
N GLY A 396 -2.72 3.37 -11.54
CA GLY A 396 -1.88 2.27 -11.08
C GLY A 396 -2.66 0.98 -10.83
N GLY A 397 -2.10 0.08 -10.02
CA GLY A 397 -2.79 -1.17 -9.66
C GLY A 397 -2.93 -2.21 -10.78
N ALA A 398 -2.37 -1.97 -11.98
CA ALA A 398 -2.40 -2.93 -13.08
C ALA A 398 -1.78 -4.28 -12.68
N THR A 399 -2.31 -5.37 -13.25
CA THR A 399 -1.63 -6.67 -13.21
C THR A 399 -0.78 -6.79 -14.47
N VAL A 400 0.52 -6.88 -14.32
CA VAL A 400 1.48 -6.85 -15.43
C VAL A 400 2.22 -8.18 -15.54
N PHE A 401 2.59 -8.54 -16.76
CA PHE A 401 3.40 -9.71 -17.10
C PHE A 401 4.70 -9.22 -17.75
N PRO A 402 5.76 -8.95 -16.97
CA PRO A 402 6.95 -8.24 -17.42
C PRO A 402 7.64 -8.86 -18.63
N ASP A 403 7.81 -10.18 -18.62
CA ASP A 403 8.53 -10.92 -19.66
C ASP A 403 7.86 -10.86 -21.04
N VAL A 404 6.53 -10.74 -21.08
CA VAL A 404 5.78 -10.66 -22.35
C VAL A 404 5.33 -9.24 -22.69
N GLY A 405 5.38 -8.31 -21.74
CA GLY A 405 4.98 -6.93 -21.94
C GLY A 405 3.46 -6.72 -21.94
N ALA A 406 2.70 -7.58 -21.25
CA ALA A 406 1.25 -7.44 -21.11
C ALA A 406 0.89 -6.68 -19.83
N ALA A 407 -0.13 -5.83 -19.88
CA ALA A 407 -0.64 -5.11 -18.72
C ALA A 407 -2.17 -5.08 -18.73
N LEU A 408 -2.77 -5.52 -17.63
CA LEU A 408 -4.20 -5.61 -17.47
C LEU A 408 -4.65 -4.60 -16.43
N GLN A 409 -5.49 -3.65 -16.87
CA GLN A 409 -6.07 -2.67 -15.95
C GLN A 409 -7.16 -3.34 -15.09
N PRO A 410 -7.25 -2.97 -13.79
CA PRO A 410 -8.34 -3.40 -12.93
C PRO A 410 -9.66 -2.89 -13.47
N LYS A 411 -10.62 -3.80 -13.61
CA LYS A 411 -11.99 -3.45 -14.04
C LYS A 411 -12.98 -4.21 -13.17
N ARG A 412 -13.74 -3.50 -12.36
CA ARG A 412 -14.68 -4.06 -11.40
C ARG A 412 -15.62 -5.06 -12.07
N GLY A 413 -15.87 -6.17 -11.39
CA GLY A 413 -16.75 -7.24 -11.85
C GLY A 413 -16.14 -8.16 -12.91
N THR A 414 -14.89 -7.95 -13.34
CA THR A 414 -14.23 -8.82 -14.33
C THR A 414 -13.33 -9.85 -13.68
N ALA A 415 -13.11 -10.97 -14.38
CA ALA A 415 -12.16 -12.01 -13.98
C ALA A 415 -11.13 -12.26 -15.08
N VAL A 416 -9.89 -12.49 -14.70
CA VAL A 416 -8.78 -12.83 -15.60
C VAL A 416 -8.32 -14.24 -15.28
N LEU A 417 -8.13 -15.05 -16.31
CA LEU A 417 -7.65 -16.42 -16.25
C LEU A 417 -6.37 -16.57 -17.08
N TRP A 418 -5.34 -17.17 -16.48
CA TRP A 418 -4.16 -17.67 -17.16
C TRP A 418 -3.71 -19.02 -16.56
N PHE A 419 -2.87 -19.74 -17.30
CA PHE A 419 -2.33 -21.04 -16.88
C PHE A 419 -0.87 -20.89 -16.48
N ASN A 420 -0.54 -21.16 -15.22
CA ASN A 420 0.83 -21.07 -14.69
C ASN A 420 1.72 -22.23 -15.14
N LEU A 421 1.11 -23.36 -15.52
CA LEU A 421 1.83 -24.56 -15.94
C LEU A 421 1.53 -24.91 -17.40
N LEU A 422 2.59 -25.21 -18.13
CA LEU A 422 2.53 -25.84 -19.45
C LEU A 422 1.82 -27.21 -19.36
N ARG A 423 1.40 -27.76 -20.50
CA ARG A 423 0.74 -29.07 -20.58
C ARG A 423 1.65 -30.22 -20.12
N ASN A 424 2.96 -30.05 -20.13
CA ASN A 424 3.91 -31.01 -19.58
C ASN A 424 4.08 -30.92 -18.05
N GLY A 425 3.44 -29.93 -17.40
CA GLY A 425 3.50 -29.70 -15.96
C GLY A 425 4.68 -28.85 -15.48
N GLN A 426 5.53 -28.34 -16.39
CA GLN A 426 6.56 -27.35 -16.06
C GLN A 426 5.94 -25.95 -15.87
N GLU A 427 6.60 -25.12 -15.08
CA GLU A 427 6.25 -23.70 -14.89
C GLU A 427 6.44 -22.94 -16.20
N ASP A 428 5.43 -22.16 -16.60
CA ASP A 428 5.51 -21.29 -17.76
C ASP A 428 6.16 -19.97 -17.36
N ALA A 429 7.43 -19.79 -17.71
CA ALA A 429 8.22 -18.59 -17.39
C ALA A 429 7.52 -17.29 -17.86
N ARG A 430 6.72 -17.36 -18.93
CA ARG A 430 6.00 -16.18 -19.46
C ARG A 430 4.89 -15.68 -18.54
N THR A 431 4.57 -16.44 -17.49
CA THR A 431 3.54 -16.09 -16.50
C THR A 431 4.11 -15.41 -15.26
N LEU A 432 5.39 -15.02 -15.27
CA LEU A 432 5.92 -14.06 -14.31
C LEU A 432 5.01 -12.83 -14.32
N HIS A 433 4.44 -12.51 -13.17
CA HIS A 433 3.47 -11.42 -13.08
C HIS A 433 3.61 -10.66 -11.78
N ALA A 434 3.13 -9.42 -11.79
CA ALA A 434 3.19 -8.50 -10.67
C ALA A 434 1.90 -7.68 -10.57
N ALA A 435 1.66 -7.11 -9.40
CA ALA A 435 0.67 -6.07 -9.21
C ALA A 435 1.38 -4.74 -9.01
N CYS A 436 1.22 -3.83 -9.97
CA CYS A 436 1.77 -2.48 -9.89
C CYS A 436 1.24 -1.75 -8.63
N PRO A 437 2.05 -0.85 -8.05
CA PRO A 437 1.58 0.03 -6.98
C PRO A 437 0.26 0.71 -7.32
N VAL A 438 -0.68 0.72 -6.39
CA VAL A 438 -1.89 1.54 -6.51
C VAL A 438 -1.52 2.98 -6.23
N PHE A 439 -1.69 3.87 -7.21
CA PHE A 439 -1.35 5.28 -7.03
C PHE A 439 -2.54 6.08 -6.53
N VAL A 440 -3.69 5.93 -7.18
CA VAL A 440 -4.96 6.56 -6.79
C VAL A 440 -6.05 5.48 -6.80
N GLY A 441 -6.75 5.34 -5.67
CA GLY A 441 -7.83 4.36 -5.49
C GLY A 441 -7.50 3.27 -4.46
N SER A 442 -8.31 2.22 -4.46
CA SER A 442 -8.08 1.00 -3.66
C SER A 442 -8.37 -0.23 -4.51
N LYS A 443 -7.40 -1.15 -4.60
CA LYS A 443 -7.54 -2.37 -5.39
C LYS A 443 -8.03 -3.52 -4.52
N TRP A 444 -9.23 -3.99 -4.79
CA TRP A 444 -9.80 -5.21 -4.23
C TRP A 444 -9.80 -6.30 -5.28
N VAL A 445 -9.19 -7.44 -4.93
CA VAL A 445 -9.16 -8.61 -5.81
C VAL A 445 -9.46 -9.88 -5.04
N ALA A 446 -10.00 -10.87 -5.75
CA ALA A 446 -10.13 -12.23 -5.28
C ALA A 446 -9.29 -13.17 -6.15
N ASN A 447 -8.43 -13.97 -5.53
CA ASN A 447 -7.59 -14.97 -6.18
C ASN A 447 -8.15 -16.38 -5.92
N LYS A 448 -8.27 -17.15 -6.99
CA LYS A 448 -8.56 -18.58 -6.93
C LYS A 448 -7.46 -19.35 -7.65
N TRP A 449 -6.75 -20.18 -6.90
CA TRP A 449 -5.72 -21.06 -7.43
C TRP A 449 -6.24 -22.48 -7.63
N ILE A 450 -6.16 -22.97 -8.87
CA ILE A 450 -6.66 -24.30 -9.25
C ILE A 450 -5.48 -25.27 -9.28
N ARG A 451 -5.64 -26.41 -8.60
CA ARG A 451 -4.59 -27.40 -8.39
C ARG A 451 -4.61 -28.53 -9.42
N ALA A 452 -3.46 -29.18 -9.58
CA ALA A 452 -3.26 -30.20 -10.61
C ALA A 452 -3.96 -31.52 -10.34
N HIS A 453 -4.10 -31.89 -9.07
CA HIS A 453 -4.77 -33.12 -8.69
C HIS A 453 -6.25 -33.10 -9.06
N GLY A 454 -6.76 -34.17 -9.67
CA GLY A 454 -8.16 -34.27 -10.13
C GLY A 454 -8.42 -33.71 -11.53
N GLN A 455 -7.36 -33.32 -12.26
CA GLN A 455 -7.47 -32.75 -13.62
C GLN A 455 -7.11 -33.74 -14.74
N GLU A 456 -6.83 -35.00 -14.42
CA GLU A 456 -6.26 -36.00 -15.33
C GLU A 456 -7.10 -36.19 -16.61
N PHE A 457 -8.42 -36.12 -16.47
CA PHE A 457 -9.36 -36.27 -17.58
C PHE A 457 -9.79 -34.94 -18.23
N ARG A 458 -9.51 -33.80 -17.58
CA ARG A 458 -9.90 -32.46 -18.05
C ARG A 458 -8.75 -31.74 -18.78
N ARG A 459 -7.52 -31.94 -18.31
CA ARG A 459 -6.29 -31.33 -18.82
C ARG A 459 -5.26 -32.43 -19.09
N ARG A 460 -5.38 -33.08 -20.25
CA ARG A 460 -4.42 -34.10 -20.70
C ARG A 460 -3.02 -33.50 -20.79
N CYS A 461 -2.03 -34.24 -20.31
CA CYS A 461 -0.63 -33.83 -20.39
C CYS A 461 -0.11 -33.91 -21.83
N SER A 462 0.86 -33.06 -22.15
CA SER A 462 1.64 -33.11 -23.39
C SER A 462 3.11 -33.38 -23.07
N THR A 463 3.86 -33.90 -24.03
CA THR A 463 5.32 -34.00 -23.95
C THR A 463 6.02 -32.73 -24.49
N ALA A 464 5.28 -31.82 -25.12
CA ALA A 464 5.83 -30.57 -25.67
C ALA A 464 6.14 -29.55 -24.56
N GLU A 465 7.19 -28.75 -24.78
CA GLU A 465 7.60 -27.63 -23.90
C GLU A 465 7.04 -26.27 -24.36
N SER A 466 6.10 -26.27 -25.32
CA SER A 466 5.57 -25.05 -25.97
C SER A 466 4.09 -24.76 -25.70
N ASP A 467 3.34 -25.71 -25.11
CA ASP A 467 1.87 -25.74 -25.13
C ASP A 467 1.19 -25.54 -23.77
#